data_AF-A0A2Z6ULI4-F1
#
_entry.id   AF-A0A2Z6ULI4-F1
#
_cell.length_a   1.000
_cell.length_b   1.000
_cell.length_c   1.000
_cell.angle_alpha   90.00
_cell.angle_beta   90.00
_cell.angle_gamma   90.00
#
_symmetry.space_group_name_H-M   'P 1'
#
loop_
_entity.id
_entity.type
_entity.pdbx_description
1 polymer ?
#
loop_
_entity_poly.entity_id
_entity_poly.type
_entity_poly.pdbx_seq_one_letter_code
_entity_poly.pdbx_strand_id
1 'polypeptide(L)'
;MDQLELATLMKDTAQDAVENAKEQLGIELDYSNESVMHIDRLISHYLDNYQSQTLDQKTIFTVCHMFGSYVGEVFKRSAGGHWVYDDSDPDAPNVLLHYQDKSFAFAGICYERLIKDSSVSVKKYFDLALNFATH
;
A
#
# COMPACT_ATOMS: atom_id res chain seq x y z
N MET A 1 -12.40 8.22 13.12
CA MET A 1 -11.35 7.34 13.66
C MET A 1 -10.25 8.23 14.23
N ASP A 2 -9.71 7.92 15.41
CA ASP A 2 -8.62 8.72 15.97
C ASP A 2 -7.28 8.46 15.25
N GLN A 3 -6.37 9.43 15.27
CA GLN A 3 -5.07 9.35 14.60
C GLN A 3 -4.20 8.21 15.15
N LEU A 4 -4.22 7.96 16.47
CA LEU A 4 -3.42 6.90 17.08
C LEU A 4 -3.97 5.51 16.72
N GLU A 5 -5.30 5.37 16.70
CA GLU A 5 -5.96 4.13 16.29
C GLU A 5 -5.64 3.80 14.83
N LEU A 6 -5.75 4.79 13.93
CA LEU A 6 -5.41 4.60 12.53
C LEU A 6 -3.93 4.24 12.34
N ALA A 7 -3.03 4.94 13.04
CA ALA A 7 -1.61 4.65 12.94
C ALA A 7 -1.27 3.23 13.40
N THR A 8 -1.93 2.74 14.45
CA THR A 8 -1.79 1.37 14.94
C THR A 8 -2.33 0.38 13.92
N LEU A 9 -3.55 0.62 13.42
CA LEU A 9 -4.18 -0.21 12.40
C LEU A 9 -3.31 -0.36 11.15
N MET A 10 -2.76 0.74 10.64
CA MET A 10 -1.91 0.72 9.44
C MET A 10 -0.59 0.00 9.69
N LYS A 11 -0.02 0.13 10.89
CA LYS A 11 1.19 -0.60 11.26
C LYS A 11 0.94 -2.11 11.35
N ASP A 12 -0.17 -2.52 11.95
CA ASP A 12 -0.55 -3.93 12.05
C ASP A 12 -0.87 -4.50 10.65
N THR A 13 -1.59 -3.73 9.82
CA THR A 13 -1.88 -4.10 8.43
C THR A 13 -0.59 -4.21 7.58
N ALA A 14 0.40 -3.37 7.84
CA ALA A 14 1.71 -3.48 7.20
C ALA A 14 2.48 -4.73 7.65
N GLN A 15 2.32 -5.14 8.91
CA GLN A 15 2.88 -6.38 9.44
C GLN A 15 2.23 -7.61 8.80
N ASP A 16 0.92 -7.60 8.58
CA ASP A 16 0.20 -8.64 7.83
C ASP A 16 0.79 -8.81 6.42
N ALA A 17 1.19 -7.71 5.77
CA ALA A 17 1.83 -7.76 4.46
C ALA A 17 3.17 -8.51 4.49
N VAL A 18 3.96 -8.34 5.56
CA VAL A 18 5.25 -9.03 5.75
C VAL A 18 5.03 -10.53 5.90
N GLU A 19 4.06 -10.91 6.73
CA GLU A 19 3.72 -12.31 6.97
C GLU A 19 3.17 -12.95 5.68
N ASN A 20 2.25 -12.27 5.01
CA ASN A 20 1.69 -12.72 3.75
C ASN A 20 2.76 -12.90 2.66
N ALA A 21 3.67 -11.94 2.49
CA ALA A 21 4.73 -12.05 1.49
C ALA A 21 5.65 -13.26 1.71
N LYS A 22 5.94 -13.54 2.99
CA LYS A 22 6.73 -14.71 3.40
C LYS A 22 5.98 -16.02 3.16
N GLU A 23 4.69 -16.07 3.50
CA GLU A 23 3.87 -17.26 3.32
C GLU A 23 3.58 -17.59 1.85
N GLN A 24 3.26 -16.59 1.04
CA GLN A 24 2.83 -16.80 -0.36
C GLN A 24 4.01 -17.03 -1.30
N LEU A 25 5.11 -16.26 -1.14
CA LEU A 25 6.23 -16.26 -2.08
C LEU A 25 7.60 -16.49 -1.45
N GLY A 26 7.69 -16.63 -0.12
CA GLY A 26 8.97 -16.72 0.58
C GLY A 26 9.79 -15.43 0.53
N ILE A 27 9.14 -14.29 0.29
CA ILE A 27 9.80 -12.98 0.19
C ILE A 27 9.88 -12.36 1.58
N GLU A 28 11.05 -11.84 1.94
CA GLU A 28 11.25 -11.08 3.17
C GLU A 28 11.03 -9.60 2.91
N LEU A 29 10.11 -9.00 3.66
CA LEU A 29 9.79 -7.58 3.61
C LEU A 29 10.32 -6.94 4.90
N ASP A 30 11.44 -6.24 4.81
CA ASP A 30 12.21 -5.71 5.95
C ASP A 30 11.96 -4.22 6.26
N TYR A 31 11.04 -3.60 5.52
CA TYR A 31 10.70 -2.18 5.53
C TYR A 31 11.81 -1.26 5.00
N SER A 32 12.72 -1.80 4.19
CA SER A 32 13.64 -1.00 3.37
C SER A 32 12.95 -0.45 2.13
N ASN A 33 13.54 0.60 1.54
CA ASN A 33 13.07 1.16 0.27
C ASN A 33 13.19 0.14 -0.87
N GLU A 34 14.19 -0.75 -0.79
CA GLU A 34 14.43 -1.84 -1.70
C GLU A 34 13.27 -2.85 -1.67
N SER A 35 12.80 -3.23 -0.49
CA SER A 35 11.69 -4.19 -0.32
C SER A 35 10.40 -3.77 -1.02
N VAL A 36 10.17 -2.48 -1.25
CA VAL A 36 9.01 -1.97 -2.02
C VAL A 36 8.97 -2.53 -3.44
N MET A 37 10.10 -2.88 -4.05
CA MET A 37 10.13 -3.48 -5.39
C MET A 37 9.43 -4.85 -5.44
N HIS A 38 9.33 -5.54 -4.31
CA HIS A 38 8.67 -6.85 -4.23
C HIS A 38 7.14 -6.75 -4.24
N ILE A 39 6.58 -5.58 -3.92
CA ILE A 39 5.12 -5.36 -3.89
C ILE A 39 4.51 -5.54 -5.28
N ASP A 40 5.18 -5.06 -6.33
CA ASP A 40 4.72 -5.25 -7.70
C ASP A 40 4.57 -6.74 -8.06
N ARG A 41 5.52 -7.57 -7.60
CA ARG A 41 5.52 -9.03 -7.81
C ARG A 41 4.46 -9.72 -6.96
N LEU A 42 4.27 -9.29 -5.72
CA LEU A 42 3.24 -9.82 -4.82
C LEU A 42 1.84 -9.59 -5.40
N ILE A 43 1.54 -8.36 -5.86
CA ILE A 43 0.26 -8.04 -6.51
C ILE A 43 0.06 -8.88 -7.78
N SER A 44 1.10 -9.06 -8.60
CA SER A 44 1.02 -9.92 -9.78
C SER A 44 0.73 -11.39 -9.44
N HIS A 45 1.26 -11.90 -8.33
CA HIS A 45 0.96 -13.27 -7.88
C HIS A 45 -0.54 -13.45 -7.55
N TYR A 46 -1.16 -12.44 -6.94
CA TYR A 46 -2.62 -12.43 -6.75
C TYR A 46 -3.34 -12.40 -8.11
N LEU A 47 -2.93 -11.55 -9.05
CA LEU A 47 -3.54 -11.58 -10.39
C LEU A 47 -3.47 -12.97 -11.03
N ASP A 48 -2.31 -13.61 -10.98
CA ASP A 48 -2.04 -14.91 -11.59
C ASP A 48 -2.86 -16.05 -10.96
N ASN A 49 -2.96 -16.09 -9.63
CA ASN A 49 -3.72 -17.12 -8.92
C ASN A 49 -5.24 -16.99 -9.12
N TYR A 50 -5.72 -15.78 -9.42
CA TYR A 50 -7.14 -15.49 -9.56
C TYR A 50 -7.56 -15.19 -11.02
N GLN A 51 -6.72 -15.40 -12.04
CA GLN A 51 -7.07 -15.07 -13.45
C GLN A 51 -8.36 -15.73 -13.98
N SER A 52 -8.82 -16.82 -13.36
CA SER A 52 -10.06 -17.52 -13.73
C SER A 52 -11.29 -17.13 -12.88
N GLN A 53 -11.12 -16.31 -11.83
CA GLN A 53 -12.17 -15.89 -10.92
C GLN A 53 -12.11 -14.37 -10.73
N THR A 54 -13.22 -13.67 -10.91
CA THR A 54 -13.28 -12.25 -10.52
C THR A 54 -12.91 -12.14 -9.05
N LEU A 55 -11.82 -11.41 -8.76
CA LEU A 55 -11.48 -11.05 -7.39
C LEU A 55 -12.68 -10.33 -6.79
N ASP A 56 -13.19 -10.84 -5.67
CA ASP A 56 -14.28 -10.18 -4.98
C ASP A 56 -13.78 -8.86 -4.37
N GLN A 57 -14.69 -7.92 -4.16
CA GLN A 57 -14.36 -6.58 -3.65
C GLN A 57 -13.62 -6.63 -2.31
N LYS A 58 -13.92 -7.61 -1.45
CA LYS A 58 -13.26 -7.74 -0.14
C LYS A 58 -11.81 -8.17 -0.31
N THR A 59 -11.53 -9.11 -1.20
CA THR A 59 -10.16 -9.52 -1.51
C THR A 59 -9.35 -8.37 -2.11
N ILE A 60 -9.94 -7.63 -3.06
CA ILE A 60 -9.31 -6.43 -3.65
C ILE A 60 -8.96 -5.42 -2.57
N PHE A 61 -9.93 -5.07 -1.73
CA PHE A 61 -9.73 -4.11 -0.64
C PHE A 61 -8.63 -4.56 0.31
N THR A 62 -8.64 -5.84 0.69
CA THR A 62 -7.66 -6.42 1.63
C THR A 62 -6.25 -6.35 1.06
N VAL A 63 -6.06 -6.80 -0.19
CA VAL A 63 -4.74 -6.77 -0.87
C VAL A 63 -4.22 -5.34 -1.02
N CYS A 64 -5.09 -4.41 -1.43
CA CYS A 64 -4.71 -3.02 -1.64
C CYS A 64 -4.34 -2.32 -0.33
N HIS A 65 -5.11 -2.51 0.73
CA HIS A 65 -4.81 -1.93 2.04
C HIS A 65 -3.61 -2.59 2.71
N MET A 66 -3.44 -3.90 2.59
CA MET A 66 -2.30 -4.64 3.13
C MET A 66 -0.98 -4.14 2.53
N PHE A 67 -0.84 -4.20 1.20
CA PHE A 67 0.37 -3.75 0.54
C PHE A 67 0.53 -2.23 0.55
N GLY A 68 -0.58 -1.47 0.46
CA GLY A 68 -0.56 -0.01 0.56
C GLY A 68 -0.07 0.48 1.93
N SER A 69 -0.51 -0.16 3.02
CA SER A 69 -0.04 0.12 4.38
C SER A 69 1.45 -0.15 4.52
N TYR A 70 1.94 -1.27 3.99
CA TYR A 70 3.37 -1.57 4.00
C TYR A 70 4.19 -0.49 3.31
N VAL A 71 3.83 -0.12 2.08
CA VAL A 71 4.55 0.91 1.31
C VAL A 71 4.52 2.26 2.02
N GLY A 72 3.38 2.63 2.63
CA GLY A 72 3.29 3.85 3.41
C GLY A 72 4.11 3.81 4.70
N GLU A 73 4.22 2.67 5.39
CA GLU A 73 5.10 2.53 6.54
C GLU A 73 6.59 2.61 6.16
N VAL A 74 6.99 2.07 5.00
CA VAL A 74 8.34 2.29 4.45
C VAL A 74 8.57 3.77 4.17
N PHE A 75 7.61 4.44 3.53
CA PHE A 75 7.72 5.87 3.27
C PHE A 75 7.86 6.66 4.58
N LYS A 76 7.05 6.36 5.59
CA LYS A 76 7.11 7.02 6.91
C LYS A 76 8.46 6.86 7.59
N ARG A 77 9.11 5.70 7.45
CA ARG A 77 10.46 5.49 7.99
C ARG A 77 11.51 6.34 7.27
N SER A 78 11.32 6.56 5.97
CA SER A 78 12.27 7.30 5.11
C SER A 78 12.09 8.82 5.16
N ALA A 79 10.85 9.32 5.14
CA ALA A 79 10.55 10.75 5.05
C ALA A 79 9.72 11.28 6.25
N GLY A 80 9.00 10.42 6.96
CA GLY A 80 8.05 10.80 8.00
C GLY A 80 6.61 10.90 7.50
N GLY A 81 5.79 11.69 8.19
CA GLY A 81 4.37 11.86 7.88
C GLY A 81 3.45 11.06 8.80
N HIS A 82 2.15 11.20 8.57
CA HIS A 82 1.11 10.57 9.38
C HIS A 82 -0.05 10.10 8.52
N TRP A 83 -0.70 9.03 8.98
CA TRP A 83 -1.89 8.51 8.32
C TRP A 83 -3.09 9.41 8.61
N VAL A 84 -3.91 9.60 7.58
CA VAL A 84 -5.17 10.33 7.64
C VAL A 84 -6.23 9.45 7.01
N TYR A 85 -7.34 9.28 7.72
CA TYR A 85 -8.55 8.71 7.17
C TYR A 85 -9.38 9.86 6.62
N ASP A 86 -9.51 9.92 5.30
CA ASP A 86 -10.29 10.92 4.60
C ASP A 86 -11.68 10.35 4.30
N ASP A 87 -12.68 10.86 5.01
CA ASP A 87 -14.10 10.55 4.85
C ASP A 87 -14.89 11.73 4.29
N SER A 88 -14.21 12.68 3.63
CA SER A 88 -14.86 13.83 3.00
C SER A 88 -15.84 13.42 1.91
N ASP A 89 -15.59 12.28 1.25
CA ASP A 89 -16.54 11.58 0.37
C ASP A 89 -17.09 10.34 1.09
N PRO A 90 -18.37 10.36 1.53
CA PRO A 90 -18.98 9.23 2.23
C PRO A 90 -19.06 7.95 1.39
N ASP A 91 -19.09 8.09 0.06
CA ASP A 91 -19.18 6.96 -0.87
C ASP A 91 -17.79 6.39 -1.22
N ALA A 92 -16.71 7.10 -0.89
CA ALA A 92 -15.34 6.73 -1.21
C ALA A 92 -14.34 7.12 -0.11
N PRO A 93 -14.46 6.57 1.12
CA PRO A 93 -13.47 6.82 2.16
C PRO A 93 -12.10 6.28 1.76
N ASN A 94 -11.05 7.02 2.06
CA ASN A 94 -9.67 6.68 1.68
C ASN A 94 -8.71 6.83 2.86
N VAL A 95 -7.66 6.01 2.85
CA VAL A 95 -6.53 6.19 3.76
C VAL A 95 -5.37 6.80 2.99
N LEU A 96 -4.92 7.97 3.44
CA LEU A 96 -3.86 8.75 2.83
C LEU A 96 -2.69 8.89 3.81
N LEU A 97 -1.48 8.93 3.26
CA LEU A 97 -0.32 9.34 4.02
C LEU A 97 -0.02 10.82 3.78
N HIS A 98 -0.15 11.64 4.81
CA HIS A 98 0.13 13.06 4.76
C HIS A 98 1.58 13.36 5.16
N TYR A 99 2.24 14.17 4.33
CA TYR A 99 3.55 14.72 4.60
C TYR A 99 3.59 16.18 4.12
N GLN A 100 3.74 17.11 5.07
CA GLN A 100 3.63 18.56 4.79
C GLN A 100 2.32 18.87 4.06
N ASP A 101 2.40 19.55 2.91
CA ASP A 101 1.26 19.94 2.07
C ASP A 101 0.87 18.87 1.03
N LYS A 102 1.41 17.64 1.15
CA LYS A 102 1.21 16.54 0.19
C LYS A 102 0.54 15.35 0.86
N SER A 103 -0.24 14.63 0.06
CA SER A 103 -0.93 13.41 0.45
C SER A 103 -0.68 12.30 -0.57
N PHE A 104 -0.39 11.09 -0.11
CA PHE A 104 -0.06 9.95 -0.95
C PHE A 104 -1.05 8.80 -0.72
N ALA A 105 -1.59 8.25 -1.82
CA ALA A 105 -2.60 7.21 -1.80
C ALA A 105 -2.01 5.84 -2.16
N PHE A 106 -1.28 5.22 -1.22
CA PHE A 106 -0.58 3.96 -1.49
C PHE A 106 -1.51 2.76 -1.71
N ALA A 107 -2.66 2.70 -1.02
CA ALA A 107 -3.67 1.69 -1.33
C ALA A 107 -4.29 1.91 -2.72
N GLY A 108 -4.43 3.17 -3.13
CA GLY A 108 -4.96 3.55 -4.44
C GLY A 108 -4.08 3.08 -5.59
N ILE A 109 -2.75 3.23 -5.50
CA ILE A 109 -1.84 2.75 -6.55
C ILE A 109 -1.82 1.22 -6.63
N CYS A 110 -1.95 0.52 -5.48
CA CYS A 110 -2.12 -0.93 -5.46
C CYS A 110 -3.41 -1.35 -6.17
N TYR A 111 -4.52 -0.64 -5.94
CA TYR A 111 -5.79 -0.87 -6.62
C TYR A 111 -5.69 -0.62 -8.13
N GLU A 112 -5.05 0.47 -8.54
CA GLU A 112 -4.84 0.79 -9.95
C GLU A 112 -4.06 -0.34 -10.65
N ARG A 113 -2.98 -0.82 -10.03
CA ARG A 113 -2.22 -1.98 -10.54
C ARG A 113 -3.05 -3.26 -10.58
N LEU A 114 -3.82 -3.53 -9.53
CA LEU A 114 -4.57 -4.78 -9.38
C LEU A 114 -5.80 -4.85 -10.30
N ILE A 115 -6.45 -3.73 -10.59
CA ILE A 115 -7.77 -3.74 -11.27
C ILE A 115 -7.78 -3.00 -12.60
N LYS A 116 -7.05 -1.90 -12.73
CA LYS A 116 -7.14 -1.02 -13.90
C LYS A 116 -6.03 -1.30 -14.91
N ASP A 117 -4.79 -1.31 -14.47
CA ASP A 117 -3.61 -1.42 -15.33
C ASP A 117 -2.44 -2.09 -14.60
N SER A 118 -2.20 -3.36 -14.91
CA SER A 118 -1.11 -4.16 -14.32
C SER A 118 0.29 -3.69 -14.71
N SER A 119 0.43 -2.73 -15.63
CA SER A 119 1.71 -2.11 -15.97
C SER A 119 2.13 -0.99 -15.00
N VAL A 120 1.18 -0.48 -14.20
CA VAL A 120 1.43 0.53 -13.16
C VAL A 120 2.34 -0.05 -12.09
N SER A 121 3.45 0.62 -11.78
CA SER A 121 4.41 0.18 -10.76
C SER A 121 4.25 0.96 -9.47
N VAL A 122 3.99 0.22 -8.39
CA VAL A 122 3.94 0.74 -7.02
C VAL A 122 5.30 1.30 -6.62
N LYS A 123 6.40 0.65 -7.03
CA LYS A 123 7.77 1.14 -6.77
C LYS A 123 8.02 2.49 -7.43
N LYS A 124 7.61 2.68 -8.69
CA LYS A 124 7.77 3.97 -9.38
C LYS A 124 6.98 5.09 -8.67
N TYR A 125 5.76 4.80 -8.25
CA TYR A 125 4.95 5.76 -7.49
C TYR A 125 5.61 6.12 -6.15
N PHE A 126 6.12 5.12 -5.43
CA PHE A 126 6.87 5.31 -4.18
C PHE A 126 8.12 6.18 -4.37
N ASP A 127 8.92 5.92 -5.40
CA ASP A 127 10.13 6.71 -5.68
C ASP A 127 9.80 8.17 -6.00
N LEU A 128 8.75 8.40 -6.80
CA LEU A 128 8.26 9.75 -7.07
C LEU A 128 7.80 10.44 -5.78
N ALA A 129 7.05 9.74 -4.93
CA ALA A 129 6.61 10.26 -3.65
C ALA A 129 7.79 10.66 -2.76
N LEU A 130 8.80 9.79 -2.61
CA LEU A 130 10.00 10.09 -1.83
C LEU A 130 10.75 11.30 -2.38
N ASN A 131 10.93 11.34 -3.71
CA ASN A 131 11.61 12.47 -4.36
C ASN A 131 10.90 13.80 -4.08
N PHE A 132 9.56 13.80 -4.05
CA PHE A 132 8.78 14.97 -3.66
C PHE A 132 8.85 15.31 -2.17
N ALA A 133 9.23 14.38 -1.30
CA ALA A 133 9.33 14.63 0.14
C ALA A 133 10.72 15.10 0.57
N THR A 134 11.76 14.77 -0.21
CA THR A 134 13.16 15.11 0.11
C THR A 134 13.68 16.37 -0.60
N HIS A 135 12.82 17.09 -1.32
CA HIS A 135 13.11 18.33 -2.04
C HIS A 135 12.15 19.45 -1.63
#